data_AF-A0A6G4WKS4-F1
#
_entry.id   AF-A0A6G4WKS4-F1
#
_cell.length_a   1.000
_cell.length_b   1.000
_cell.length_c   1.000
_cell.angle_alpha   90.00
_cell.angle_beta   90.00
_cell.angle_gamma   90.00
#
_symmetry.space_group_name_H-M   'P 1'
#
loop_
_entity.id
_entity.type
_entity.pdbx_description
1 polymer ?
#
loop_
_entity_poly.entity_id
_entity_poly.type
_entity_poly.pdbx_seq_one_letter_code
_entity_poly.pdbx_strand_id
1 'polypeptide(L)' 'MINTAYVLPTYRRQGIASLLLASTEAKCRAWGATGIHLGFIEGNVAAEAAYRKAGYMTTRRSMLRSLD' A
#
# COMPACT_ATOMS: atom_id res chain seq x y z
N MET A 1 8.68 6.54 1.78
CA MET A 1 7.47 5.99 2.42
C MET A 1 6.25 6.54 1.70
N ILE A 2 5.31 5.70 1.28
CA ILE A 2 4.04 6.18 0.68
C ILE A 2 3.13 6.58 1.84
N ASN A 3 2.73 7.85 1.91
CA ASN A 3 1.88 8.34 3.00
C ASN A 3 0.40 8.04 2.76
N THR A 4 -0.07 8.12 1.51
CA THR A 4 -1.48 7.88 1.16
C THR A 4 -1.61 7.43 -0.28
N ALA A 5 -2.39 6.37 -0.52
CA ALA A 5 -2.86 5.97 -1.84
C ALA A 5 -4.35 5.66 -1.72
N TYR A 6 -5.17 6.30 -2.55
CA TYR A 6 -6.62 6.18 -2.48
C TYR A 6 -7.24 6.19 -3.87
N VAL A 7 -8.17 5.26 -4.10
CA VAL A 7 -9.00 5.22 -5.32
C VAL A 7 -10.42 5.56 -4.90
N LEU A 8 -10.97 6.61 -5.52
CA LEU A 8 -12.36 7.04 -5.30
C LEU A 8 -13.32 5.86 -5.54
N PRO A 9 -14.42 5.74 -4.77
CA PRO A 9 -15.33 4.59 -4.85
C PRO A 9 -15.76 4.24 -6.27
N THR A 10 -16.12 5.25 -7.07
CA THR A 10 -16.58 5.12 -8.46
C THR A 10 -15.55 4.46 -9.39
N TYR A 11 -14.26 4.54 -9.06
CA TYR A 11 -13.17 4.01 -9.88
C TYR A 11 -12.53 2.74 -9.31
N ARG A 12 -13.11 2.16 -8.25
CA ARG A 12 -12.59 0.92 -7.64
C ARG A 12 -12.83 -0.29 -8.54
N ARG A 13 -12.09 -1.38 -8.29
CA ARG A 13 -12.20 -2.67 -8.99
C ARG A 13 -11.89 -2.61 -10.50
N GLN A 14 -11.32 -1.50 -10.98
CA GLN A 14 -10.89 -1.30 -12.37
C GLN A 14 -9.37 -1.41 -12.55
N GLY A 15 -8.65 -1.98 -11.57
CA GLY A 15 -7.19 -2.15 -11.64
C GLY A 15 -6.35 -0.90 -11.34
N ILE A 16 -6.98 0.25 -11.05
CA ILE A 16 -6.29 1.52 -10.80
C ILE A 16 -5.30 1.44 -9.64
N ALA A 17 -5.63 0.73 -8.56
CA ALA A 17 -4.69 0.54 -7.45
C ALA A 17 -3.40 -0.16 -7.90
N SER A 18 -3.50 -1.15 -8.79
CA SER A 18 -2.34 -1.84 -9.36
C SER A 18 -1.51 -0.90 -10.25
N LEU A 19 -2.18 -0.06 -11.07
CA LEU A 19 -1.49 0.95 -11.89
C LEU A 19 -0.75 1.98 -11.05
N LEU A 20 -1.36 2.45 -9.96
CA LEU A 20 -0.74 3.38 -9.01
C LEU A 20 0.50 2.74 -8.37
N LEU A 21 0.40 1.49 -7.91
CA LEU A 21 1.52 0.77 -7.30
C LEU A 21 2.66 0.56 -8.29
N ALA A 22 2.36 0.09 -9.51
CA ALA A 22 3.37 -0.11 -10.56
C ALA A 22 4.07 1.20 -10.95
N SER A 23 3.31 2.29 -11.10
CA SER A 23 3.87 3.61 -11.40
C SER A 23 4.77 4.12 -10.27
N THR A 24 4.36 3.87 -9.02
CA THR A 24 5.17 4.24 -7.85
C THR A 24 6.47 3.44 -7.81
N GLU A 25 6.40 2.14 -8.09
CA GLU A 25 7.56 1.27 -8.14
C GLU A 25 8.55 1.67 -9.23
N ALA A 26 8.06 1.96 -10.44
CA ALA A 26 8.89 2.46 -11.54
C ALA A 26 9.63 3.76 -11.15
N LYS A 27 8.93 4.70 -10.50
CA LYS A 27 9.53 5.95 -10.03
C LYS A 27 10.56 5.73 -8.92
N CYS A 28 10.28 4.86 -7.96
CA CYS A 28 11.24 4.48 -6.91
C CYS A 28 12.50 3.85 -7.50
N ARG A 29 12.37 2.92 -8.46
CA ARG A 29 13.51 2.33 -9.17
C ARG A 29 14.34 3.37 -9.91
N ALA A 30 13.70 4.31 -10.61
CA ALA A 30 14.38 5.39 -11.31
C ALA A 30 15.19 6.29 -10.36
N TRP A 31 14.78 6.38 -9.09
CA TRP A 31 15.50 7.10 -8.03
C TRP A 31 16.56 6.26 -7.31
N GLY A 32 16.81 5.01 -7.73
CA GLY A 32 17.76 4.12 -7.08
C GLY A 32 17.28 3.54 -5.75
N ALA A 33 15.98 3.62 -5.45
CA ALA A 33 15.44 2.99 -4.25
C ALA A 33 15.44 1.45 -4.37
N THR A 34 15.76 0.78 -3.28
CA THR A 34 15.84 -0.69 -3.20
C THR A 34 14.58 -1.33 -2.60
N GLY A 35 13.64 -0.52 -2.12
CA GLY A 35 12.38 -1.00 -1.53
C GLY A 35 11.38 0.10 -1.26
N ILE A 36 10.13 -0.30 -1.05
CA ILE A 36 9.02 0.60 -0.72
C ILE A 36 8.39 0.15 0.58
N HIS A 37 8.40 1.04 1.57
CA HIS A 37 7.68 0.85 2.83
C HIS A 37 6.35 1.60 2.79
N LEU A 38 5.28 0.91 3.16
CA LEU A 38 3.94 1.45 3.35
C LEU A 38 3.33 0.91 4.65
N GLY A 39 2.49 1.73 5.27
CA GLY A 39 1.63 1.32 6.38
C GLY A 39 0.18 1.19 5.90
N PHE A 40 -0.59 0.32 6.52
CA PHE A 40 -2.04 0.26 6.34
C PHE A 40 -2.71 -0.12 7.67
N ILE A 41 -3.98 0.23 7.79
CA ILE A 41 -4.79 -0.08 8.97
C ILE A 41 -5.26 -1.54 8.88
N GLU A 42 -5.11 -2.27 9.97
CA GLU A 42 -5.63 -3.64 10.10
C GLU A 42 -7.14 -3.70 9.80
N GLY A 43 -7.59 -4.78 9.16
CA GLY A 43 -8.98 -4.93 8.71
C GLY A 43 -9.29 -4.26 7.36
N ASN A 44 -8.36 -3.50 6.77
CA ASN A 44 -8.50 -3.01 5.40
C ASN A 44 -8.19 -4.14 4.38
N VAL A 45 -9.12 -5.08 4.25
CA VAL A 45 -8.99 -6.29 3.41
C VAL A 45 -8.68 -5.95 1.95
N ALA A 46 -9.30 -4.88 1.42
CA ALA A 46 -9.07 -4.46 0.03
C ALA A 46 -7.64 -3.97 -0.19
N ALA A 47 -7.10 -3.16 0.72
CA ALA A 47 -5.73 -2.68 0.64
C ALA A 47 -4.73 -3.83 0.85
N GLU A 48 -4.95 -4.68 1.86
CA GLU A 48 -4.10 -5.85 2.12
C GLU A 48 -4.02 -6.77 0.89
N ALA A 49 -5.16 -7.09 0.28
CA ALA A 49 -5.21 -7.91 -0.93
C ALA A 49 -4.48 -7.25 -2.11
N ALA A 50 -4.65 -5.93 -2.30
CA ALA A 50 -3.96 -5.20 -3.36
C ALA A 50 -2.43 -5.19 -3.17
N TYR A 51 -1.95 -4.95 -1.94
CA TYR A 51 -0.52 -4.95 -1.64
C TYR A 51 0.09 -6.34 -1.76
N ARG A 52 -0.56 -7.38 -1.25
CA ARG A 52 -0.10 -8.77 -1.42
C ARG A 52 -0.03 -9.17 -2.90
N LYS A 53 -1.04 -8.81 -3.69
CA LYS A 53 -1.04 -9.06 -5.14
C LYS A 53 0.12 -8.34 -5.84
N ALA A 54 0.52 -7.17 -5.34
CA ALA A 54 1.66 -6.41 -5.84
C ALA A 54 3.01 -6.87 -5.27
N GLY A 55 3.06 -7.96 -4.50
CA GLY A 55 4.32 -8.54 -3.99
C GLY A 55 4.83 -7.93 -2.69
N TYR A 56 4.07 -7.05 -2.03
CA TYR A 56 4.45 -6.54 -0.71
C TYR A 56 4.32 -7.64 0.34
N MET A 57 5.28 -7.66 1.26
CA MET A 57 5.30 -8.55 2.43
C MET A 57 5.09 -7.74 3.70
N THR A 58 4.40 -8.33 4.68
CA THR A 58 4.25 -7.71 6.00
C THR A 58 5.59 -7.71 6.74
N THR A 59 6.13 -6.53 7.04
CA THR A 59 7.40 -6.37 7.78
C THR A 59 7.19 -5.92 9.22
N ARG A 60 6.15 -5.11 9.50
CA ARG A 60 5.85 -4.58 10.83
C ARG A 60 4.34 -4.57 11.07
N ARG A 61 3.95 -4.93 12.30
CA ARG A 61 2.60 -4.70 12.85
C ARG A 61 2.73 -3.84 14.09
N SER A 62 1.74 -2.99 14.35
CA SER A 62 1.71 -2.10 15.49
C SER A 62 0.38 -2.25 16.20
N MET A 63 0.43 -2.32 17.54
CA MET A 63 -0.73 -2.42 18.41
C MET A 63 -0.69 -1.27 19.41
N LEU A 64 -1.85 -0.71 19.70
CA LEU A 64 -2.04 0.35 20.69
C LEU A 64 -3.10 -0.12 21.67
N ARG A 65 -2.82 0.03 22.97
CA ARG A 65 -3.82 -0.10 24.03
C ARG A 65 -3.89 1.23 24.76
N SER A 66 -5.06 1.86 24.74
CA SER A 66 -5.36 2.98 25.64
C SER A 66 -5.49 2.46 27.07
N LEU A 67 -4.96 3.20 28.05
CA LEU A 67 -4.99 2.84 29.48
C LEU A 67 -5.92 3.75 30.29
N ASP A 68 -6.69 4.60 29.60
CA ASP A 68 -7.74 5.45 30.15
C ASP A 68 -9.12 4.81 29.92
#